data_AF-A0A2L2ZAP0-F1
#
_entry.id   AF-A0A2L2ZAP0-F1
#
_cell.length_a   1.000
_cell.length_b   1.000
_cell.length_c   1.000
_cell.angle_alpha   90.00
_cell.angle_beta   90.00
_cell.angle_gamma   90.00
#
_symmetry.space_group_name_H-M   'P 1'
#
loop_
_entity.id
_entity.type
_entity.pdbx_description
1 polymer ?
#
loop_
_entity_poly.entity_id
_entity_poly.type
_entity_poly.pdbx_seq_one_letter_code
_entity_poly.pdbx_strand_id
1 'polypeptide(L)' 'RKVFTYDASSHGESDHSRASSFHNNLKDLYTFMDRMHIKDSFMVGHSYGGSTAISAA' A
#
# COMPACT_ATOMS: atom_id res chain seq x y z
N ARG A 1 -18.78 -2.99 -6.82
CA ARG A 1 -17.30 -2.85 -6.90
C ARG A 1 -16.74 -3.02 -5.49
N LYS A 2 -15.63 -3.75 -5.32
CA LYS A 2 -14.99 -3.94 -4.01
C LYS A 2 -13.95 -2.84 -3.80
N VAL A 3 -13.93 -2.23 -2.62
CA VAL A 3 -12.98 -1.19 -2.25
C VAL A 3 -12.17 -1.71 -1.07
N PHE A 4 -10.87 -1.47 -1.10
CA PHE A 4 -9.97 -1.80 -0.02
C PHE A 4 -9.27 -0.55 0.47
N THR A 5 -9.14 -0.45 1.78
CA THR A 5 -8.28 0.49 2.47
C THR A 5 -7.36 -0.32 3.36
N TYR A 6 -6.09 0.07 3.47
CA TYR A 6 -5.14 -0.57 4.35
C TYR A 6 -4.29 0.50 5.03
N ASP A 7 -3.80 0.18 6.22
CA ASP A 7 -2.86 1.03 6.92
C ASP A 7 -1.47 0.84 6.33
N ALA A 8 -0.86 1.91 5.84
CA ALA A 8 0.52 1.88 5.36
C ALA A 8 1.48 1.50 6.49
N SER A 9 2.67 1.00 6.17
CA SER A 9 3.69 0.68 7.17
C SER A 9 3.94 1.88 8.10
N SER A 10 4.05 1.62 9.39
CA SER A 10 4.16 2.62 10.46
C SER A 10 2.94 3.54 10.64
N HIS A 11 1.75 3.13 10.18
CA HIS A 11 0.47 3.80 10.42
C HIS A 11 -0.57 2.80 10.96
N GLY A 12 -1.53 3.31 11.74
CA GLY A 12 -2.66 2.53 12.23
C GLY A 12 -2.25 1.21 12.90
N GLU A 13 -2.86 0.12 12.46
CA GLU A 13 -2.64 -1.24 12.98
C GLU A 13 -1.52 -2.01 12.25
N SER A 14 -0.87 -1.39 11.26
CA SER A 14 0.29 -1.98 10.58
C SER A 14 1.55 -1.89 11.42
N ASP A 15 2.53 -2.77 11.16
CA ASP A 15 3.77 -2.82 11.93
C ASP A 15 4.50 -1.48 11.98
N HIS A 16 4.94 -1.11 13.19
CA HIS A 16 5.58 0.16 13.47
C HIS A 16 7.10 0.04 13.36
N SER A 17 7.63 0.42 12.21
CA SER A 17 9.08 0.48 11.95
C SER A 17 9.58 1.93 11.97
N ARG A 18 10.79 2.16 12.50
CA ARG A 18 11.47 3.48 12.40
C ARG A 18 12.00 3.79 11.00
N ALA A 19 12.08 2.80 10.12
CA ALA A 19 12.51 2.97 8.74
C ALA A 19 11.29 3.30 7.87
N SER A 20 11.16 4.56 7.47
CA SER A 20 10.19 4.96 6.45
C SER A 20 10.85 4.92 5.06
N SER A 21 10.29 4.10 4.16
CA SER A 21 10.74 4.02 2.78
C SER A 21 9.55 3.75 1.86
N PHE A 22 9.53 4.42 0.71
CA PHE A 22 8.56 4.16 -0.35
C PHE A 22 8.63 2.71 -0.83
N HIS A 23 9.85 2.14 -0.88
CA HIS A 23 10.04 0.75 -1.28
C HIS A 23 9.37 -0.24 -0.31
N ASN A 24 9.35 0.07 1.00
CA ASN A 24 8.68 -0.77 1.98
C ASN A 24 7.18 -0.75 1.74
N ASN A 25 6.59 0.44 1.59
CA ASN A 25 5.15 0.59 1.31
C ASN A 25 4.73 -0.07 -0.01
N LEU A 26 5.57 0.00 -1.04
CA LEU A 26 5.31 -0.67 -2.31
C LEU A 26 5.29 -2.20 -2.16
N LYS A 27 6.24 -2.76 -1.41
CA LYS A 27 6.29 -4.20 -1.10
C LYS A 27 5.07 -4.64 -0.28
N ASP A 28 4.67 -3.84 0.69
CA ASP A 28 3.52 -4.13 1.54
C ASP A 28 2.21 -4.10 0.75
N LEU A 29 2.08 -3.14 -0.18
CA LEU A 29 0.95 -3.05 -1.11
C LEU A 29 0.82 -4.33 -1.95
N TYR A 30 1.91 -4.81 -2.58
CA TYR A 30 1.85 -6.04 -3.37
C TYR A 30 1.55 -7.27 -2.50
N THR A 31 2.14 -7.34 -1.30
CA THR A 31 1.85 -8.40 -0.34
C THR A 31 0.36 -8.41 0.05
N PHE A 32 -0.23 -7.23 0.24
CA PHE A 32 -1.66 -7.08 0.49
C PHE A 32 -2.49 -7.56 -0.72
N MET A 33 -2.15 -7.13 -1.93
CA MET A 33 -2.86 -7.54 -3.15
C MET A 33 -2.84 -9.06 -3.34
N ASP A 34 -1.69 -9.71 -3.13
CA ASP A 34 -1.54 -11.16 -3.22
C ASP A 34 -2.43 -11.89 -2.21
N ARG A 35 -2.41 -11.46 -0.94
CA ARG A 35 -3.24 -12.05 0.14
C ARG A 35 -4.74 -11.90 -0.12
N MET A 36 -5.13 -10.81 -0.75
CA MET A 36 -6.53 -10.53 -1.09
C MET A 36 -6.94 -11.07 -2.46
N HIS A 37 -6.02 -11.78 -3.15
CA HIS A 37 -6.20 -12.33 -4.50
C HIS A 37 -6.62 -11.28 -5.54
N ILE A 38 -6.02 -10.08 -5.45
CA ILE A 38 -6.27 -8.96 -6.36
C ILE A 38 -5.23 -8.98 -7.48
N LYS A 39 -5.65 -9.34 -8.70
CA LYS A 39 -4.77 -9.36 -9.88
C LYS A 39 -4.59 -8.00 -10.54
N ASP A 40 -5.63 -7.17 -10.48
CA ASP A 40 -5.66 -5.84 -11.09
C ASP A 40 -6.60 -4.93 -10.29
N SER A 41 -6.26 -3.65 -10.18
CA SER A 41 -7.01 -2.67 -9.41
C SER A 41 -6.72 -1.24 -9.83
N PHE A 42 -7.71 -0.37 -9.67
CA PHE A 42 -7.48 1.08 -9.70
C PHE A 42 -6.92 1.52 -8.34
N MET A 43 -5.75 2.16 -8.36
CA MET A 43 -5.10 2.68 -7.16
C MET A 43 -5.39 4.16 -7.00
N VAL A 44 -5.74 4.57 -5.78
CA VAL A 44 -5.95 5.97 -5.41
C VAL A 44 -5.19 6.24 -4.13
N GLY A 45 -4.39 7.29 -4.12
CA GLY A 45 -3.59 7.66 -2.95
C GLY A 45 -3.40 9.17 -2.84
N HIS A 46 -3.25 9.67 -1.61
CA HIS A 46 -3.00 11.07 -1.32
C HIS A 46 -1.55 11.25 -0.84
N SER A 47 -0.87 12.29 -1.33
CA SER A 47 0.52 12.64 -0.94
C SER A 47 1.44 11.41 -1.03
N TYR A 48 1.99 10.93 0.09
CA TYR A 48 2.85 9.75 0.16
C TYR A 48 2.19 8.47 -0.38
N GLY A 49 0.89 8.30 -0.12
CA GLY A 49 0.11 7.20 -0.70
C GLY A 49 -0.06 7.35 -2.21
N GLY A 50 -0.12 8.58 -2.71
CA GLY A 50 -0.16 8.88 -4.14
C GLY A 50 1.16 8.52 -4.84
N SER A 51 2.30 8.88 -4.25
CA SER A 51 3.62 8.46 -4.75
C SER A 51 3.79 6.94 -4.76
N THR A 52 3.24 6.24 -3.76
CA THR A 52 3.21 4.77 -3.71
C THR A 52 2.37 4.20 -4.85
N ALA A 53 1.18 4.75 -5.09
CA ALA A 53 0.31 4.35 -6.20
C ALA A 53 0.96 4.59 -7.58
N ILE A 54 1.64 5.73 -7.76
CA ILE A 54 2.38 6.02 -9.00
C ILE A 54 3.54 5.05 -9.18
N SER A 55 4.23 4.68 -8.11
CA SER A 55 5.36 3.74 -8.16
C SER A 55 4.92 2.29 -8.40
N ALA A 56 3.64 1.99 -8.21
CA ALA A 56 3.04 0.68 -8.43
C ALA A 56 2.39 0.52 -9.81
N ALA A 57 2.27 1.63 -10.57
CA ALA A 57 1.77 1.65 -11.94
C ALA A 57 2.88 1.30 -12.95
#